data_AF-A0A1S8CB79-F1
#
_entry.id   AF-A0A1S8CB79-F1
#
_cell.length_a   1.000
_cell.length_b   1.000
_cell.length_c   1.000
_cell.angle_alpha   90.00
_cell.angle_beta   90.00
_cell.angle_gamma   90.00
#
_symmetry.space_group_name_H-M   'P 1'
#
loop_
_entity.id
_entity.type
_entity.pdbx_description
1 polymer ?
#
loop_
_entity_poly.entity_id
_entity_poly.type
_entity_poly.pdbx_seq_one_letter_code
_entity_poly.pdbx_strand_id
1 'polypeptide(L)'
;MLQGLFGKEVVVSPGDPVSLNDKSAVAVYVDPTMATTALCVVDLRLGAWLAGALALLPKGGLEDAIDEGELYPMHVEALYEVVNIAASMFNGEGVNHSKLHTLHAPGEPVPGDIAGLAAAFNRIDLKVDVAGYGSGSLSIVMAH
;
A
#
# COMPACT_ATOMS: atom_id res chain seq x y z
N MET A 1 1.10 7.93 12.88
CA MET A 1 -0.19 7.30 12.51
C MET A 1 -0.04 5.84 12.03
N LEU A 2 0.99 5.48 11.22
CA LEU A 2 1.21 4.08 10.81
C LEU A 2 1.38 3.07 11.96
N GLN A 3 2.02 3.47 13.07
CA GLN A 3 2.23 2.61 14.26
C GLN A 3 0.92 2.13 14.95
N GLY A 4 -0.20 2.83 14.76
CA GLY A 4 -1.48 2.50 15.40
C GLY A 4 -2.43 1.67 14.54
N LEU A 5 -2.12 1.46 13.26
CA LEU A 5 -3.07 0.92 12.28
C LEU A 5 -3.15 -0.63 12.28
N PHE A 6 -2.11 -1.31 12.77
CA PHE A 6 -1.87 -2.72 12.41
C PHE A 6 -1.86 -3.70 13.58
N GLY A 7 -2.19 -3.27 14.80
CA GLY A 7 -2.10 -4.11 16.00
C GLY A 7 -0.68 -4.62 16.32
N LYS A 8 0.31 -4.18 15.53
CA LYS A 8 1.74 -4.50 15.58
C LYS A 8 2.53 -3.21 15.47
N GLU A 9 3.73 -3.21 16.03
CA GLU A 9 4.67 -2.12 15.83
C GLU A 9 5.13 -2.08 14.37
N VAL A 10 5.02 -0.90 13.77
CA VAL A 10 5.50 -0.64 12.41
C VAL A 10 6.49 0.51 12.47
N VAL A 11 7.72 0.24 12.03
CA VAL A 11 8.78 1.24 11.95
C VAL A 11 8.90 1.68 10.49
N VAL A 12 8.97 3.00 10.29
CA VAL A 12 9.17 3.58 8.97
C VAL A 12 10.46 4.38 8.93
N SER A 13 11.17 4.27 7.81
CA SER A 13 12.40 5.00 7.54
C SER A 13 12.45 5.38 6.06
N PRO A 14 13.27 6.37 5.64
CA PRO A 14 13.47 6.66 4.23
C PRO A 14 13.88 5.40 3.45
N GLY A 15 13.27 5.18 2.28
CA GLY A 15 13.54 4.04 1.42
C GLY A 15 13.68 4.45 -0.05
N ASP A 16 13.81 3.44 -0.91
CA ASP A 16 13.89 3.62 -2.36
C ASP A 16 12.48 3.65 -3.00
N PRO A 17 12.33 4.32 -4.15
CA PRO A 17 11.08 4.31 -4.91
C PRO A 17 10.59 2.89 -5.24
N VAL A 18 9.33 2.59 -4.89
CA VAL A 18 8.64 1.39 -5.36
C VAL A 18 8.34 1.54 -6.85
N SER A 19 8.75 0.53 -7.63
CA SER A 19 8.55 0.44 -9.08
C SER A 19 7.33 -0.40 -9.42
N LEU A 20 6.55 0.05 -10.41
CA LEU A 20 5.41 -0.71 -10.93
C LEU A 20 5.85 -1.94 -11.75
N ASN A 21 7.10 -2.00 -12.20
CA ASN A 21 7.63 -3.14 -12.95
C ASN A 21 7.85 -4.37 -12.06
N ASP A 22 7.87 -4.18 -10.73
CA ASP A 22 8.19 -5.22 -9.75
C ASP A 22 6.93 -5.82 -9.10
N LYS A 23 5.83 -5.90 -9.88
CA LYS A 23 4.51 -6.41 -9.44
C LYS A 23 4.03 -5.74 -8.15
N SER A 24 4.10 -4.41 -8.08
CA SER A 24 3.61 -3.68 -6.91
C SER A 24 2.09 -3.57 -6.91
N ALA A 25 1.48 -3.59 -5.72
CA ALA A 25 0.08 -3.21 -5.55
C ALA A 25 -0.06 -1.69 -5.62
N VAL A 26 -1.20 -1.20 -6.14
CA VAL A 26 -1.50 0.24 -6.23
C VAL A 26 -2.86 0.53 -5.65
N ALA A 27 -2.89 1.20 -4.49
CA ALA A 27 -4.10 1.76 -3.92
C ALA A 27 -4.31 3.17 -4.46
N VAL A 28 -5.48 3.42 -5.05
CA VAL A 28 -5.87 4.72 -5.62
C VAL A 28 -6.84 5.39 -4.69
N TYR A 29 -6.54 6.62 -4.28
CA TYR A 29 -7.42 7.43 -3.44
C TYR A 29 -8.02 8.57 -4.24
N VAL A 30 -9.29 8.90 -3.96
CA VAL A 30 -10.04 9.96 -4.64
C VAL A 30 -10.80 10.84 -3.67
N ASP A 31 -11.09 12.06 -4.11
CA ASP A 31 -11.99 12.98 -3.43
C ASP A 31 -13.48 12.72 -3.79
N PRO A 32 -14.45 13.48 -3.24
CA PRO A 32 -15.86 13.35 -3.58
C PRO A 32 -16.21 13.63 -5.05
N THR A 33 -15.33 14.28 -5.81
CA THR A 33 -15.49 14.55 -7.24
C THR A 33 -14.90 13.45 -8.13
N MET A 34 -14.36 12.39 -7.52
CA MET A 34 -13.64 11.28 -8.17
C MET A 34 -12.27 11.68 -8.75
N ALA A 35 -11.73 12.84 -8.38
CA ALA A 35 -10.37 13.20 -8.74
C ALA A 35 -9.37 12.42 -7.87
N THR A 36 -8.33 11.84 -8.49
CA THR A 36 -7.25 11.17 -7.77
C THR A 36 -6.51 12.16 -6.87
N THR A 37 -6.41 11.83 -5.58
CA THR A 37 -5.78 12.68 -4.55
C THR A 37 -4.40 12.16 -4.16
N ALA A 38 -4.27 10.84 -4.05
CA ALA A 38 -3.04 10.17 -3.68
C ALA A 38 -3.00 8.73 -4.22
N LEU A 39 -1.80 8.16 -4.25
CA LEU A 39 -1.56 6.74 -4.49
C LEU A 39 -0.69 6.17 -3.36
N CYS A 40 -0.97 4.92 -2.96
CA CYS A 40 0.01 4.10 -2.25
C CYS A 40 0.47 2.98 -3.19
N VAL A 41 1.76 2.94 -3.47
CA VAL A 41 2.41 1.86 -4.22
C VAL A 41 3.14 0.98 -3.23
N VAL A 42 2.72 -0.28 -3.12
CA VAL A 42 3.17 -1.22 -2.09
C VAL A 42 3.87 -2.37 -2.79
N ASP A 43 5.13 -2.65 -2.44
CA ASP A 43 5.80 -3.83 -3.00
C ASP A 43 5.13 -5.14 -2.53
N LEU A 44 5.37 -6.23 -3.26
CA LEU A 44 4.75 -7.52 -2.96
C LEU A 44 5.01 -7.98 -1.50
N ARG A 45 6.23 -7.79 -1.00
CA ARG A 45 6.63 -8.25 0.34
C ARG A 45 5.86 -7.51 1.41
N LEU A 46 5.82 -6.18 1.33
CA LEU A 46 5.10 -5.34 2.25
C LEU A 46 3.60 -5.62 2.19
N GLY A 47 3.05 -5.83 0.98
CA GLY A 47 1.65 -6.23 0.81
C GLY A 47 1.30 -7.49 1.62
N ALA A 48 2.13 -8.53 1.51
CA ALA A 48 1.97 -9.76 2.28
C ALA A 48 2.13 -9.54 3.79
N TRP A 49 3.13 -8.77 4.24
CA TRP A 49 3.35 -8.51 5.67
C TRP A 49 2.25 -7.68 6.31
N LEU A 50 1.72 -6.68 5.61
CA LEU A 50 0.61 -5.87 6.09
C LEU A 50 -0.68 -6.69 6.18
N ALA A 51 -0.97 -7.50 5.16
CA ALA A 51 -2.09 -8.45 5.17
C ALA A 51 -1.97 -9.43 6.34
N GLY A 52 -0.78 -10.01 6.53
CA GLY A 52 -0.46 -10.90 7.62
C GLY A 52 -0.68 -10.28 8.99
N ALA A 53 -0.15 -9.07 9.20
CA ALA A 53 -0.29 -8.36 10.46
C ALA A 53 -1.75 -8.04 10.80
N LEU A 54 -2.54 -7.59 9.83
CA LEU A 54 -3.94 -7.26 10.04
C LEU A 54 -4.80 -8.51 10.31
N ALA A 55 -4.64 -9.55 9.50
CA ALA A 55 -5.44 -10.78 9.58
C ALA A 55 -4.83 -11.85 10.50
N LEU A 56 -3.72 -11.56 11.17
CA LEU A 56 -2.96 -12.46 12.05
C LEU A 56 -2.55 -13.78 11.36
N LEU A 57 -2.15 -13.70 10.09
CA LEU A 57 -1.81 -14.88 9.29
C LEU A 57 -0.42 -15.43 9.67
N PRO A 58 -0.21 -16.76 9.58
CA PRO A 58 1.10 -17.37 9.80
C PRO A 58 2.13 -16.88 8.78
N LYS A 59 3.35 -16.59 9.24
CA LYS A 59 4.43 -16.07 8.39
C LYS A 59 4.76 -16.98 7.19
N GLY A 60 4.79 -18.30 7.41
CA GLY A 60 5.14 -19.26 6.35
C GLY A 60 4.24 -19.15 5.11
N GLY A 61 2.91 -19.04 5.29
CA GLY A 61 2.00 -18.91 4.14
C GLY A 61 2.13 -17.57 3.39
N LEU A 62 2.70 -16.55 4.02
CA LEU A 62 3.01 -15.27 3.38
C LEU A 62 4.36 -15.33 2.65
N GLU A 63 5.34 -16.08 3.19
CA GLU A 63 6.60 -16.37 2.52
C GLU A 63 6.35 -17.15 1.22
N ASP A 64 5.47 -18.15 1.26
CA ASP A 64 5.06 -18.91 0.07
C ASP A 64 4.49 -17.98 -1.03
N ALA A 65 3.56 -17.09 -0.66
CA ALA A 65 2.97 -16.11 -1.60
C ALA A 65 4.02 -15.15 -2.19
N ILE A 66 4.97 -14.69 -1.37
CA ILE A 66 6.08 -13.83 -1.82
C ILE A 66 6.96 -14.58 -2.83
N ASP A 67 7.30 -15.84 -2.54
CA ASP A 67 8.16 -16.66 -3.38
C ASP A 67 7.48 -17.01 -4.72
N GLU A 68 6.16 -17.21 -4.70
CA GLU A 68 5.35 -17.39 -5.92
C GLU A 68 5.14 -16.08 -6.71
N GLY A 69 5.39 -14.94 -6.07
CA GLY A 69 5.32 -13.64 -6.74
C GLY A 69 3.89 -13.11 -6.92
N GLU A 70 2.95 -13.52 -6.05
CA GLU A 70 1.56 -13.09 -6.07
C GLU A 70 0.91 -13.09 -4.67
N LEU A 71 -0.17 -12.34 -4.49
CA LEU A 71 -0.97 -12.38 -3.27
C LEU A 71 -2.22 -13.23 -3.50
N TYR A 72 -2.48 -14.19 -2.61
CA TYR A 72 -3.72 -14.96 -2.64
C TYR A 72 -4.94 -14.10 -2.27
N PRO A 73 -6.18 -14.52 -2.62
CA PRO A 73 -7.38 -13.70 -2.40
C PRO A 73 -7.54 -13.16 -0.98
N MET A 74 -7.30 -14.00 0.03
CA MET A 74 -7.35 -13.59 1.44
C MET A 74 -6.29 -12.54 1.80
N HIS A 75 -5.11 -12.59 1.16
CA HIS A 75 -4.07 -11.57 1.36
C HIS A 75 -4.47 -10.24 0.72
N VAL A 76 -5.06 -10.28 -0.47
CA VAL A 76 -5.54 -9.08 -1.17
C VAL A 76 -6.68 -8.40 -0.40
N GLU A 77 -7.64 -9.18 0.12
CA GLU A 77 -8.71 -8.66 0.98
C GLU A 77 -8.16 -7.98 2.24
N ALA A 78 -7.20 -8.61 2.93
CA ALA A 78 -6.58 -8.01 4.10
C ALA A 78 -5.75 -6.76 3.75
N LEU A 79 -5.03 -6.77 2.63
CA LEU A 79 -4.31 -5.59 2.14
C LEU A 79 -5.26 -4.46 1.77
N TYR A 80 -6.41 -4.76 1.17
CA TYR A 80 -7.46 -3.79 0.87
C TYR A 80 -7.91 -3.06 2.14
N GLU A 81 -8.19 -3.79 3.22
CA GLU A 81 -8.56 -3.19 4.50
C GLU A 81 -7.44 -2.30 5.06
N VAL A 82 -6.19 -2.75 4.99
CA VAL A 82 -5.03 -1.94 5.39
C VAL A 82 -5.00 -0.61 4.64
N VAL A 83 -5.03 -0.63 3.30
CA VAL A 83 -4.90 0.59 2.50
C VAL A 83 -6.16 1.44 2.58
N ASN A 84 -7.32 0.85 2.87
CA ASN A 84 -8.55 1.58 3.15
C ASN A 84 -8.46 2.36 4.46
N ILE A 85 -7.98 1.76 5.54
CA ILE A 85 -7.76 2.48 6.81
C ILE A 85 -6.69 3.57 6.63
N ALA A 86 -5.67 3.30 5.81
CA ALA A 86 -4.62 4.26 5.47
C ALA A 86 -5.17 5.52 4.76
N ALA A 87 -6.36 5.48 4.15
CA ALA A 87 -7.00 6.67 3.56
C ALA A 87 -7.12 7.84 4.56
N SER A 88 -7.32 7.52 5.85
CA SER A 88 -7.41 8.51 6.93
C SER A 88 -6.16 9.38 7.07
N MET A 89 -4.98 8.91 6.65
CA MET A 89 -3.73 9.67 6.71
C MET A 89 -3.73 10.88 5.77
N PHE A 90 -4.57 10.86 4.73
CA PHE A 90 -4.69 11.92 3.74
C PHE A 90 -5.76 12.96 4.12
N ASN A 91 -6.48 12.74 5.22
CA ASN A 91 -7.61 13.55 5.64
C ASN A 91 -7.18 14.43 6.83
N GLY A 92 -6.82 15.69 6.56
CA GLY A 92 -6.57 16.73 7.57
C GLY A 92 -7.85 17.49 7.95
N GLU A 93 -7.72 18.53 8.79
CA GLU A 93 -8.86 19.39 9.14
C GLU A 93 -9.39 20.13 7.89
N GLY A 94 -10.46 19.60 7.29
CA GLY A 94 -11.52 20.41 6.67
C GLY A 94 -11.68 20.42 5.15
N VAL A 95 -10.87 19.74 4.32
CA VAL A 95 -11.06 19.86 2.86
C VAL A 95 -10.87 18.56 2.06
N ASN A 96 -9.85 17.76 2.33
CA ASN A 96 -9.62 16.54 1.56
C ASN A 96 -10.31 15.36 2.22
N HIS A 97 -11.46 14.95 1.68
CA HIS A 97 -12.16 13.72 2.03
C HIS A 97 -11.71 12.59 1.11
N SER A 98 -10.43 12.26 1.21
CA SER A 98 -9.82 11.17 0.46
C SER A 98 -10.39 9.83 0.94
N LYS A 99 -10.85 9.01 0.00
CA LYS A 99 -11.27 7.63 0.22
C LYS A 99 -10.57 6.70 -0.73
N LEU A 100 -10.44 5.43 -0.35
CA LEU A 100 -9.98 4.41 -1.29
C LEU A 100 -11.02 4.26 -2.43
N HIS A 101 -10.54 4.36 -3.67
CA HIS A 101 -11.34 4.10 -4.85
C HIS A 101 -11.19 2.65 -5.30
N THR A 102 -9.95 2.18 -5.40
CA THR A 102 -9.62 0.83 -5.84
C THR A 102 -8.24 0.42 -5.34
N LEU A 103 -8.02 -0.89 -5.26
CA LEU A 103 -6.72 -1.51 -5.10
C LEU A 103 -6.46 -2.39 -6.32
N HIS A 104 -5.39 -2.09 -7.05
CA HIS A 104 -4.82 -3.02 -8.03
C HIS A 104 -3.87 -3.95 -7.29
N ALA A 105 -4.12 -5.26 -7.35
CA ALA A 105 -3.28 -6.24 -6.70
C ALA A 105 -1.90 -6.35 -7.39
N PRO A 106 -0.88 -6.89 -6.71
CA PRO A 106 0.43 -7.18 -7.31
C PRO A 106 0.33 -7.87 -8.67
N GLY A 107 0.85 -7.22 -9.72
CA GLY A 107 0.87 -7.76 -11.08
C GLY A 107 -0.41 -7.55 -11.90
N GLU A 108 -1.45 -6.96 -11.32
CA GLU A 108 -2.62 -6.53 -12.09
C GLU A 108 -2.32 -5.31 -12.98
N PRO A 109 -2.97 -5.18 -14.14
CA PRO A 109 -2.81 -4.01 -14.99
C PRO A 109 -3.32 -2.75 -14.30
N VAL A 110 -2.49 -1.71 -14.30
CA VAL A 110 -2.82 -0.39 -13.77
C VAL A 110 -3.14 0.55 -14.94
N PRO A 111 -4.22 1.36 -14.88
CA PRO A 111 -4.53 2.35 -15.90
C PRO A 111 -3.37 3.31 -16.17
N GLY A 112 -3.19 3.74 -17.43
CA GLY A 112 -2.01 4.50 -17.85
C GLY A 112 -1.86 5.88 -17.19
N ASP A 113 -2.97 6.53 -16.87
CA ASP A 113 -3.01 7.77 -16.09
C ASP A 113 -2.54 7.55 -14.63
N ILE A 114 -2.98 6.47 -14.00
CA ILE A 114 -2.52 6.07 -12.66
C ILE A 114 -1.03 5.66 -12.67
N ALA A 115 -0.60 4.92 -13.69
CA ALA A 115 0.81 4.55 -13.86
C ALA A 115 1.71 5.78 -14.07
N GLY A 116 1.22 6.76 -14.85
CA GLY A 116 1.90 8.05 -15.03
C GLY A 116 2.01 8.84 -13.73
N LEU A 117 0.96 8.87 -12.93
CA LEU A 117 0.98 9.48 -11.59
C LEU A 117 1.95 8.76 -10.66
N ALA A 118 1.97 7.43 -10.61
CA ALA A 118 2.88 6.66 -9.77
C ALA A 118 4.36 6.92 -10.08
N ALA A 119 4.68 7.34 -11.31
CA ALA A 119 6.03 7.72 -11.73
C ALA A 119 6.41 9.18 -11.41
N ALA A 120 5.50 9.97 -10.82
CA ALA A 120 5.73 11.38 -10.50
C ALA A 120 6.72 11.59 -9.35
N PHE A 121 7.30 12.80 -9.26
CA PHE A 121 8.31 13.17 -8.25
C PHE A 121 7.72 13.67 -6.92
N ASN A 122 6.42 13.98 -6.85
CA ASN A 122 5.77 14.42 -5.62
C ASN A 122 5.42 13.21 -4.73
N ARG A 123 6.47 12.56 -4.19
CA ARG A 123 6.34 11.29 -3.48
C ARG A 123 7.22 11.22 -2.24
N ILE A 124 6.82 10.36 -1.31
CA ILE A 124 7.62 9.92 -0.18
C ILE A 124 7.83 8.42 -0.32
N ASP A 125 9.08 8.00 -0.24
CA ASP A 125 9.49 6.60 -0.34
C ASP A 125 9.99 6.10 1.00
N LEU A 126 9.42 4.98 1.43
CA LEU A 126 9.55 4.46 2.78
C LEU A 126 9.98 3.00 2.74
N LYS A 127 10.97 2.67 3.54
CA LYS A 127 11.15 1.31 4.03
C LYS A 127 10.28 1.12 5.27
N VAL A 128 9.54 0.04 5.29
CA VAL A 128 8.59 -0.31 6.36
C VAL A 128 8.98 -1.65 6.95
N ASP A 129 9.23 -1.68 8.26
CA ASP A 129 9.51 -2.88 9.04
C ASP A 129 8.29 -3.23 9.90
N VAL A 130 7.72 -4.43 9.71
CA VAL A 130 6.52 -4.91 10.40
C VAL A 130 6.92 -5.94 11.46
N ALA A 131 6.70 -5.62 12.73
CA ALA A 131 7.10 -6.47 13.84
C ALA A 131 6.46 -7.87 13.78
N GLY A 132 7.29 -8.91 13.88
CA GLY A 132 6.87 -10.31 13.78
C GLY A 132 6.78 -10.85 12.35
N TYR A 133 6.92 -10.01 11.34
CA TYR A 133 6.90 -10.39 9.93
C TYR A 133 8.27 -10.09 9.28
N GLY A 134 8.34 -9.03 8.49
CA GLY A 134 9.52 -8.67 7.72
C GLY A 134 9.46 -7.20 7.29
N SER A 135 10.29 -6.87 6.31
CA SER A 135 10.36 -5.53 5.73
C SER A 135 9.97 -5.52 4.27
N GLY A 136 9.55 -4.35 3.81
CA GLY A 136 9.31 -4.04 2.41
C GLY A 136 9.18 -2.55 2.21
N SER A 137 8.69 -2.15 1.05
CA SER A 137 8.77 -0.78 0.56
C SER A 137 7.39 -0.22 0.23
N LEU A 138 7.17 1.03 0.62
CA LEU A 138 5.94 1.79 0.37
C LEU A 138 6.31 3.13 -0.25
N SER A 139 5.64 3.47 -1.34
CA SER A 139 5.68 4.81 -1.90
C SER A 139 4.32 5.46 -1.80
N ILE A 140 4.30 6.69 -1.31
CA ILE A 140 3.10 7.53 -1.23
C ILE A 140 3.28 8.66 -2.23
N VAL A 141 2.40 8.75 -3.22
CA VAL A 141 2.45 9.79 -4.25
C VAL A 141 1.26 10.72 -4.07
N MET A 142 1.51 12.02 -4.03
CA MET A 142 0.46 13.05 -3.96
C MET A 142 0.15 13.55 -5.36
N ALA A 143 -1.14 13.59 -5.72
CA ALA A 143 -1.56 14.02 -7.05
C ALA A 143 -1.60 15.55 -7.22
N HIS A 144 -1.35 16.32 -6.15
CA HIS A 144 -1.35 17.78 -6.10
C HIS A 144 -0.26 18.32 -5.17
#